data_AF-A0A7X9I6V5-F1
#
_entry.id   AF-A0A7X9I6V5-F1
#
_cell.length_a   1.000
_cell.length_b   1.000
_cell.length_c   1.000
_cell.angle_alpha   90.00
_cell.angle_beta   90.00
_cell.angle_gamma   90.00
#
_symmetry.space_group_name_H-M   'P 1'
#
loop_
_entity.id
_entity.type
_entity.pdbx_description
1 polymer ?
#
loop_
_entity_poly.entity_id
_entity_poly.type
_entity_poly.pdbx_seq_one_letter_code
_entity_poly.pdbx_strand_id
1 'polypeptide(L)'
;MKNIDDPHTNPIFEYSVQRNVLHEKPNSPFIQATYQTNLGTLVSNHPNATIYAMGVLNATSGGGAGETRTTINGRISAAATAVGSPVVYVDTTGWIDPATDTSDGVHPTAAGQLKIRDAMIALLPA
;
A
#
# COMPACT_ATOMS: atom_id res chain seq x y z
N MET A 1 14.42 33.89 -28.81
CA MET A 1 13.20 33.13 -28.44
C MET A 1 13.66 31.75 -28.01
N LYS A 2 13.40 31.37 -26.75
CA LYS A 2 13.86 30.11 -26.16
C LYS A 2 12.78 29.05 -26.43
N ASN A 3 13.14 27.95 -27.10
CA ASN A 3 12.22 26.88 -27.45
C ASN A 3 11.56 26.31 -26.18
N ILE A 4 10.23 26.21 -26.20
CA ILE A 4 9.38 25.75 -25.09
C ILE A 4 9.30 24.20 -25.03
N ASP A 5 9.93 23.52 -25.99
CA ASP A 5 9.84 22.06 -26.18
C ASP A 5 11.03 21.26 -25.61
N ASP A 6 11.86 21.86 -24.74
CA ASP A 6 12.91 21.13 -24.03
C ASP A 6 12.38 20.53 -22.71
N PRO A 7 12.16 19.20 -22.62
CA PRO A 7 11.59 18.54 -21.45
C PRO A 7 12.52 18.56 -20.22
N HIS A 8 13.77 19.04 -20.34
CA HIS A 8 14.72 19.06 -19.22
C HIS A 8 14.75 20.37 -18.43
N THR A 9 13.91 21.36 -18.76
CA THR A 9 14.01 22.69 -18.13
C THR A 9 12.72 23.24 -17.53
N ASN A 10 11.61 22.49 -17.55
CA ASN A 10 10.33 22.96 -17.04
C ASN A 10 9.84 22.13 -15.82
N PRO A 11 10.07 22.60 -14.58
CA PRO A 11 9.65 21.88 -13.37
C PRO A 11 8.12 21.72 -13.24
N ILE A 12 7.34 22.45 -14.05
CA ILE A 12 5.89 22.38 -14.09
C ILE A 12 5.43 21.15 -14.91
N PHE A 13 6.25 20.66 -15.85
CA PHE A 13 5.92 19.49 -16.68
C PHE A 13 6.09 18.18 -15.89
N GLU A 14 7.14 18.05 -15.08
CA GLU A 14 7.30 16.92 -14.14
C GLU A 14 6.17 16.85 -13.12
N TYR A 15 5.76 17.99 -12.55
CA TYR A 15 4.65 18.05 -11.59
C TYR A 15 3.29 17.71 -12.21
N SER A 16 3.07 18.07 -13.48
CA SER A 16 1.85 17.77 -14.23
C SER A 16 1.74 16.28 -14.57
N VAL A 17 2.84 15.65 -14.99
CA VAL A 17 2.89 14.20 -15.20
C VAL A 17 2.61 13.49 -13.88
N GLN A 18 3.28 13.87 -12.77
CA GLN A 18 3.06 13.28 -11.45
C GLN A 18 1.59 13.35 -11.00
N ARG A 19 0.87 14.46 -11.23
CA ARG A 19 -0.55 14.57 -10.88
C ARG A 19 -1.48 13.75 -11.77
N ASN A 20 -1.17 13.57 -13.06
CA ASN A 20 -1.94 12.68 -13.92
C ASN A 20 -1.70 11.19 -13.63
N VAL A 21 -0.53 10.79 -13.10
CA VAL A 21 -0.30 9.39 -12.68
C VAL A 21 -0.97 9.03 -11.36
N LEU A 22 -1.38 10.02 -10.55
CA LEU A 22 -2.16 9.78 -9.33
C LEU A 22 -3.63 9.47 -9.63
N HIS A 23 -4.17 9.92 -10.76
CA HIS A 23 -5.56 9.67 -11.16
C HIS A 23 -5.72 8.35 -11.94
N GLU A 24 -4.65 7.81 -12.52
CA GLU A 24 -4.70 6.56 -13.27
C GLU A 24 -3.67 5.55 -12.76
N LYS A 25 -4.16 4.74 -11.82
CA LYS A 25 -3.90 3.31 -11.61
C LYS A 25 -3.44 3.01 -10.19
N PRO A 26 -4.26 2.30 -9.40
CA PRO A 26 -3.80 1.63 -8.17
C PRO A 26 -2.63 0.65 -8.40
N ASN A 27 -2.19 0.48 -9.65
CA ASN A 27 -1.04 -0.31 -10.09
C ASN A 27 0.10 0.56 -10.66
N SER A 28 0.32 1.79 -10.18
CA SER A 28 1.48 2.61 -10.59
C SER A 28 2.78 2.37 -9.78
N PRO A 29 3.97 2.22 -10.39
CA PRO A 29 5.26 2.02 -9.69
C PRO A 29 5.53 3.01 -8.54
N PHE A 30 4.88 4.17 -8.57
CA PHE A 30 4.89 5.15 -7.47
C PHE A 30 4.49 4.55 -6.11
N ILE A 31 3.59 3.57 -6.07
CA ILE A 31 3.19 2.93 -4.80
C ILE A 31 4.40 2.34 -4.09
N GLN A 32 5.27 1.60 -4.79
CA GLN A 32 6.43 0.99 -4.14
C GLN A 32 7.39 2.06 -3.61
N ALA A 33 7.76 3.04 -4.43
CA ALA A 33 8.71 4.09 -4.07
C ALA A 33 8.21 4.96 -2.91
N THR A 34 6.95 5.40 -2.96
CA THR A 34 6.33 6.18 -1.89
C THR A 34 6.20 5.36 -0.61
N TYR A 35 5.76 4.09 -0.71
CA TYR A 35 5.62 3.24 0.47
C TYR A 35 6.97 2.96 1.13
N GLN A 36 8.01 2.69 0.34
CA GLN A 36 9.38 2.53 0.84
C GLN A 36 9.88 3.79 1.55
N THR A 37 9.62 4.97 1.01
CA THR A 37 9.99 6.27 1.62
C THR A 37 9.30 6.48 2.96
N ASN A 38 8.00 6.18 3.03
CA ASN A 38 7.22 6.29 4.26
C ASN A 38 7.71 5.31 5.33
N LEU A 39 7.97 4.05 4.95
CA LEU A 39 8.54 3.04 5.84
C LEU A 39 9.90 3.47 6.39
N GLY A 40 10.80 3.99 5.55
CA GLY A 40 12.09 4.50 5.98
C GLY A 40 11.96 5.66 6.99
N THR A 41 10.99 6.55 6.76
CA THR A 41 10.67 7.66 7.68
C THR A 41 10.14 7.16 9.03
N LEU A 42 9.28 6.13 9.02
CA LEU A 42 8.81 5.51 10.26
C LEU A 42 9.95 4.85 11.03
N VAL A 43 10.85 4.13 10.34
CA VAL A 43 12.03 3.51 10.97
C VAL A 43 12.92 4.57 11.61
N SER A 44 13.18 5.68 10.92
CA SER A 44 14.06 6.74 11.44
C SER A 44 13.46 7.44 12.67
N ASN A 45 12.15 7.63 12.71
CA ASN A 45 11.47 8.35 13.77
C ASN A 45 11.09 7.45 14.97
N HIS A 46 11.07 6.13 14.76
CA HIS A 46 10.69 5.14 15.77
C HIS A 46 11.70 3.98 15.82
N PRO A 47 12.95 4.22 16.23
CA PRO A 47 14.03 3.23 16.13
C PRO A 47 13.82 1.96 16.97
N ASN A 48 12.92 2.02 17.97
CA ASN A 48 12.59 0.88 18.83
C ASN A 48 11.26 0.20 18.45
N ALA A 49 10.58 0.65 17.40
CA ALA A 49 9.31 0.08 16.97
C ALA A 49 9.51 -0.99 15.90
N THR A 50 8.77 -2.09 16.01
CA THR A 50 8.51 -2.97 14.87
C THR A 50 7.42 -2.35 13.99
N ILE A 51 7.68 -2.26 12.70
CA ILE A 51 6.74 -1.65 11.74
C ILE A 51 6.10 -2.74 10.91
N TYR A 52 4.79 -2.91 11.05
CA TYR A 52 4.03 -3.91 10.28
C TYR A 52 3.46 -3.29 9.01
N ALA A 53 4.07 -3.62 7.88
CA ALA A 53 3.62 -3.21 6.55
C ALA A 53 2.52 -4.15 6.06
N MET A 54 1.26 -3.82 6.34
CA MET A 54 0.11 -4.66 5.98
C MET A 54 -0.23 -4.59 4.48
N GLY A 55 -0.48 -5.74 3.87
CA GLY A 55 -1.10 -5.82 2.55
C GLY A 55 -2.57 -5.39 2.57
N VAL A 56 -3.09 -5.01 1.41
CA VAL A 56 -4.50 -4.64 1.21
C VAL A 56 -5.41 -5.84 1.44
N LEU A 57 -6.48 -5.63 2.20
CA LEU A 57 -7.53 -6.64 2.44
C LEU A 57 -8.24 -7.02 1.14
N ASN A 58 -8.78 -8.23 1.09
CA ASN A 58 -9.60 -8.65 -0.05
C ASN A 58 -10.88 -7.80 -0.14
N ALA A 59 -11.31 -7.46 -1.35
CA ALA A 59 -12.54 -6.72 -1.62
C ALA A 59 -13.15 -7.13 -2.96
N THR A 60 -14.43 -6.80 -3.19
CA THR A 60 -15.10 -7.06 -4.48
C THR A 60 -14.82 -5.99 -5.54
N SER A 61 -14.22 -4.86 -5.16
CA SER A 61 -13.91 -3.76 -6.07
C SER A 61 -12.65 -2.97 -5.67
N GLY A 62 -12.22 -2.07 -6.55
CA GLY A 62 -11.11 -1.15 -6.29
C GLY A 62 -9.77 -1.85 -6.09
N GLY A 63 -8.90 -1.23 -5.27
CA GLY A 63 -7.55 -1.73 -4.97
C GLY A 63 -7.50 -3.10 -4.26
N GLY A 64 -8.61 -3.55 -3.68
CA GLY A 64 -8.70 -4.83 -2.98
C GLY A 64 -9.17 -5.99 -3.86
N ALA A 65 -9.49 -5.76 -5.13
CA ALA A 65 -10.00 -6.79 -6.02
C ALA A 65 -8.92 -7.40 -6.94
N GLY A 66 -8.92 -8.73 -7.01
CA GLY A 66 -8.22 -9.50 -8.05
C GLY A 66 -6.76 -9.12 -8.27
N GLU A 67 -6.37 -8.98 -9.54
CA GLU A 67 -5.00 -8.68 -9.97
C GLU A 67 -4.47 -7.34 -9.41
N THR A 68 -5.35 -6.36 -9.19
CA THR A 68 -4.98 -5.07 -8.61
C THR A 68 -4.48 -5.24 -7.18
N ARG A 69 -5.20 -6.01 -6.36
CA ARG A 69 -4.75 -6.35 -5.01
C ARG A 69 -3.42 -7.08 -5.03
N THR A 70 -3.28 -8.10 -5.88
CA THR A 70 -2.04 -8.86 -6.02
C THR A 70 -0.86 -7.95 -6.37
N THR A 71 -1.07 -7.02 -7.30
CA THR A 71 -0.04 -6.07 -7.74
C THR A 71 0.34 -5.08 -6.63
N ILE A 72 -0.64 -4.51 -5.92
CA ILE A 72 -0.35 -3.61 -4.79
C ILE A 72 0.40 -4.35 -3.69
N ASN A 73 -0.07 -5.53 -3.29
CA ASN A 73 0.53 -6.31 -2.21
C ASN A 73 1.96 -6.74 -2.56
N GLY A 74 2.23 -7.12 -3.82
CA GLY A 74 3.58 -7.40 -4.29
C GLY A 74 4.52 -6.19 -4.13
N ARG A 75 4.01 -4.97 -4.34
CA ARG A 75 4.80 -3.74 -4.19
C ARG A 75 5.00 -3.32 -2.75
N ILE A 76 4.00 -3.49 -1.90
CA ILE A 76 4.14 -3.28 -0.45
C ILE A 76 5.19 -4.25 0.10
N SER A 77 5.13 -5.53 -0.28
CA SER A 77 6.11 -6.55 0.11
C SER A 77 7.52 -6.21 -0.38
N ALA A 78 7.67 -5.79 -1.64
CA ALA A 78 8.96 -5.36 -2.20
C ALA A 78 9.51 -4.12 -1.47
N ALA A 79 8.67 -3.13 -1.16
CA ALA A 79 9.05 -1.94 -0.40
C ALA A 79 9.52 -2.29 1.03
N ALA A 80 8.78 -3.16 1.73
CA ALA A 80 9.14 -3.64 3.07
C ALA A 80 10.48 -4.38 3.05
N THR A 81 10.68 -5.26 2.06
CA THR A 81 11.94 -6.00 1.87
C THR A 81 13.11 -5.05 1.60
N ALA A 82 12.90 -3.99 0.82
CA ALA A 82 13.94 -3.01 0.50
C ALA A 82 14.37 -2.17 1.71
N VAL A 83 13.45 -1.87 2.65
CA VAL A 83 13.79 -1.19 3.91
C VAL A 83 14.46 -2.16 4.89
N GLY A 84 13.98 -3.40 4.97
CA GLY A 84 14.50 -4.41 5.88
C GLY A 84 14.09 -4.19 7.34
N SER A 85 14.76 -4.88 8.25
CA SER A 85 14.48 -4.83 9.70
C SER A 85 14.57 -3.38 10.22
N PRO A 86 13.60 -2.89 11.04
CA PRO A 86 12.57 -3.63 11.76
C PRO A 86 11.19 -3.72 11.05
N VAL A 87 11.15 -3.58 9.71
CA VAL A 87 9.88 -3.68 8.96
C VAL A 87 9.53 -5.14 8.68
N VAL A 88 8.27 -5.51 8.94
CA VAL A 88 7.70 -6.83 8.69
C VAL A 88 6.51 -6.69 7.72
N TYR A 89 6.57 -7.34 6.56
CA TYR A 89 5.42 -7.43 5.68
C TYR A 89 4.38 -8.40 6.25
N VAL A 90 3.11 -7.99 6.25
CA VAL A 90 1.98 -8.81 6.71
C VAL A 90 1.07 -9.14 5.53
N ASP A 91 1.06 -10.40 5.12
CA ASP A 91 0.12 -10.91 4.11
C ASP A 91 -1.28 -11.06 4.72
N THR A 92 -2.23 -10.33 4.15
CA THR A 92 -3.63 -10.30 4.59
C THR A 92 -4.53 -11.26 3.82
N THR A 93 -3.95 -12.16 3.03
CA THR A 93 -4.69 -13.16 2.26
C THR A 93 -5.46 -14.10 3.19
N GLY A 94 -6.76 -14.26 2.92
CA GLY A 94 -7.66 -15.12 3.70
C GLY A 94 -8.16 -14.53 5.01
N TRP A 95 -7.81 -13.28 5.36
CA TRP A 95 -8.24 -12.68 6.62
C TRP A 95 -9.74 -12.39 6.68
N ILE A 96 -10.33 -12.04 5.54
CA ILE A 96 -11.76 -11.75 5.41
C ILE A 96 -12.30 -12.31 4.08
N ASP A 97 -13.59 -12.64 4.09
CA ASP A 97 -14.39 -12.89 2.90
C ASP A 97 -15.25 -11.65 2.60
N PRO A 98 -15.00 -10.91 1.51
CA PRO A 98 -15.76 -9.71 1.18
C PRO A 98 -17.27 -9.93 1.12
N ALA A 99 -17.75 -11.11 0.73
CA ALA A 99 -19.17 -11.38 0.59
C ALA A 99 -19.91 -11.43 1.93
N THR A 100 -19.22 -11.77 3.02
CA THR A 100 -19.83 -12.00 4.33
C THR A 100 -19.31 -11.07 5.41
N ASP A 101 -18.09 -10.55 5.24
CA ASP A 101 -17.38 -9.76 6.25
C ASP A 101 -17.40 -8.26 5.95
N THR A 102 -17.99 -7.81 4.84
CA THR A 102 -18.11 -6.38 4.50
C THR A 102 -19.56 -5.96 4.29
N SER A 103 -19.85 -4.67 4.49
CA SER A 103 -21.21 -4.14 4.30
C SER A 103 -21.55 -3.82 2.85
N ASP A 104 -20.53 -3.62 2.02
CA ASP A 104 -20.68 -3.13 0.64
C ASP A 104 -19.68 -3.78 -0.34
N GLY A 105 -19.03 -4.87 0.07
CA GLY A 105 -17.98 -5.54 -0.70
C GLY A 105 -16.58 -4.96 -0.46
N VAL A 106 -16.43 -3.86 0.30
CA VAL A 106 -15.14 -3.18 0.53
C VAL A 106 -14.88 -2.91 2.02
N HIS A 107 -15.86 -2.37 2.74
CA HIS A 107 -15.70 -1.92 4.12
C HIS A 107 -16.10 -3.02 5.12
N PRO A 108 -15.17 -3.52 5.97
CA PRO A 108 -15.49 -4.59 6.91
C PRO A 108 -16.61 -4.21 7.88
N THR A 109 -17.54 -5.13 8.10
CA THR A 109 -18.52 -5.04 9.18
C THR A 109 -17.84 -5.21 10.54
N ALA A 110 -18.59 -5.05 11.63
CA ALA A 110 -18.07 -5.36 12.97
C ALA A 110 -17.51 -6.80 13.06
N ALA A 111 -18.17 -7.78 12.45
CA ALA A 111 -17.68 -9.16 12.42
C ALA A 111 -16.39 -9.30 11.59
N GLY A 112 -16.30 -8.62 10.45
CA GLY A 112 -15.08 -8.59 9.64
C GLY A 112 -13.91 -7.94 10.38
N GLN A 113 -14.14 -6.86 11.12
CA GLN A 113 -13.14 -6.22 11.96
C GLN A 113 -12.62 -7.16 13.06
N LEU A 114 -13.47 -7.99 13.66
CA LEU A 114 -13.04 -8.99 14.64
C LEU A 114 -12.10 -10.04 14.03
N LYS A 115 -12.38 -10.50 12.81
CA LYS A 115 -11.47 -11.42 12.09
C LYS A 115 -10.11 -10.78 11.80
N ILE A 116 -10.11 -9.52 11.34
CA ILE A 116 -8.87 -8.76 11.09
C ILE A 116 -8.07 -8.61 12.38
N ARG A 117 -8.73 -8.26 13.50
CA ARG A 117 -8.11 -8.17 14.83
C ARG A 117 -7.47 -9.50 15.22
N ASP A 118 -8.20 -10.60 15.11
CA ASP A 118 -7.72 -11.92 15.57
C ASP A 118 -6.52 -12.40 14.74
N ALA A 119 -6.56 -12.17 13.43
CA ALA A 119 -5.43 -12.43 12.54
C ALA A 119 -4.21 -11.57 12.90
N MET A 120 -4.41 -10.29 13.22
CA MET A 120 -3.31 -9.41 13.64
C MET A 120 -2.72 -9.83 14.99
N ILE A 121 -3.55 -10.13 15.98
CA ILE A 121 -3.09 -10.56 17.31
C ILE A 121 -2.24 -11.83 17.21
N ALA A 122 -2.63 -12.77 16.32
CA ALA A 122 -1.86 -14.00 16.10
C ALA A 122 -0.44 -13.75 15.53
N LEU A 123 -0.16 -12.57 14.98
CA LEU A 123 1.14 -12.19 14.42
C LEU A 123 1.99 -11.33 15.36
N LEU A 124 1.38 -10.74 16.38
CA LEU A 124 2.11 -9.91 17.33
C LEU A 124 2.92 -10.79 18.29
N PRO A 125 4.11 -10.34 18.71
CA PRO A 125 4.84 -11.02 19.77
C PRO A 125 4.01 -11.06 21.06
N ALA A 126 4.15 -12.16 21.80
CA ALA A 126 3.45 -12.41 23.07
C ALA A 126 3.90 -11.47 24.19
#